data_AF-A0A061BAU3-F1
#
_entry.id   AF-A0A061BAU3-F1
#
_cell.length_a   1.000
_cell.length_b   1.000
_cell.length_c   1.000
_cell.angle_alpha   90.00
_cell.angle_beta   90.00
_cell.angle_gamma   90.00
#
_symmetry.space_group_name_H-M   'P 1'
#
loop_
_entity.id
_entity.type
_entity.pdbx_description
1 polymer ?
#
loop_
_entity_poly.entity_id
_entity_poly.type
_entity_poly.pdbx_seq_one_letter_code
_entity_poly.pdbx_strand_id
1 'polypeptide(L)'
;MLKSPSALTPCLPVLPPDSPFQLVVDPDKGVKAVASRMVKAGELILTEAPLFILDDDLSEPTVAAVVSALSPDEQTVFYALANSLPEVGPHRGRVETNAFACEPIPAGVELCISYGTLLKPRIQRQALLQKKYRFVCACPACSLPPAHSLQSDLRRCTIGHIGTALSSLKHDPVALIELAKQGLALLEAEGLAIGRSRLAHRAYRAAVVAGDREASVAWAGKFLEFNAREEGIEASEYRRVQAAVDQLERDREFRRTVASELPLP
;
A
#
# COMPACT_ATOMS: atom_id res chain seq x y z
N MET A 1 -22.49 10.02 -2.67
CA MET A 1 -23.33 9.41 -1.62
C MET A 1 -22.83 9.89 -0.28
N LEU A 2 -23.62 10.71 0.42
CA LEU A 2 -23.32 11.11 1.80
C LEU A 2 -23.38 9.84 2.65
N LYS A 3 -22.29 9.47 3.32
CA LYS A 3 -22.32 8.40 4.32
C LYS A 3 -23.37 8.79 5.35
N SER A 4 -24.36 7.92 5.58
CA SER A 4 -25.29 8.09 6.69
C SER A 4 -24.48 8.32 7.97
N PRO A 5 -24.85 9.29 8.82
CA PRO A 5 -24.13 9.53 10.06
C PRO A 5 -24.19 8.24 10.88
N SER A 6 -23.03 7.66 11.16
CA SER A 6 -22.93 6.57 12.12
C SER A 6 -23.45 7.10 13.45
N ALA A 7 -24.60 6.59 13.91
CA ALA A 7 -25.26 6.99 15.15
C ALA A 7 -24.55 6.46 16.41
N LEU A 8 -23.28 6.07 16.30
CA LEU A 8 -22.48 5.61 17.42
C LEU A 8 -21.81 6.84 18.04
N THR A 9 -22.22 7.19 19.26
CA THR A 9 -21.44 8.10 20.11
C THR A 9 -20.02 7.56 20.19
N PRO A 10 -18.99 8.31 19.75
CA PRO A 10 -17.63 7.81 19.75
C PRO A 10 -17.20 7.56 21.20
N CYS A 11 -16.74 6.34 21.49
CA CYS A 11 -16.06 6.04 22.74
C CYS A 11 -14.73 6.79 22.74
N LEU A 12 -14.64 7.88 23.49
CA LEU A 12 -13.40 8.65 23.58
C LEU A 12 -12.48 7.99 24.60
N PRO A 13 -11.23 7.65 24.22
CA PRO A 13 -10.27 7.16 25.20
C PRO A 13 -9.98 8.24 26.25
N VAL A 14 -9.68 7.79 27.47
CA VAL A 14 -9.17 8.68 28.51
C VAL A 14 -7.73 9.04 28.15
N LEU A 15 -7.49 10.31 27.86
CA LEU A 15 -6.15 10.81 27.58
C LEU A 15 -5.32 10.88 28.88
N PRO A 16 -3.99 10.64 28.82
CA PRO A 16 -3.09 10.96 29.92
C PRO A 16 -3.27 12.41 30.39
N PRO A 17 -3.17 12.70 31.71
CA PRO A 17 -3.38 14.05 32.24
C PRO A 17 -2.53 15.14 31.57
N ASP A 18 -1.31 14.82 31.15
CA ASP A 18 -0.37 15.74 30.53
C ASP A 18 -0.47 15.82 29.00
N SER A 19 -1.55 15.27 28.43
CA SER A 19 -1.74 15.25 26.97
C SER A 19 -1.74 16.68 26.39
N PRO A 20 -0.99 16.92 25.30
CA PRO A 20 -0.91 18.25 24.69
C PRO A 20 -2.20 18.67 23.94
N PHE A 21 -3.23 17.82 23.97
CA PHE A 21 -4.52 18.02 23.31
C PHE A 21 -5.67 17.42 24.13
N GLN A 22 -6.88 17.84 23.76
CA GLN A 22 -8.15 17.29 24.23
C GLN A 22 -8.94 16.72 23.04
N LEU A 23 -9.74 15.69 23.27
CA LEU A 23 -10.65 15.15 22.25
C LEU A 23 -11.98 15.93 22.27
N VAL A 24 -12.41 16.39 21.10
CA VAL A 24 -13.65 17.15 20.91
C VAL A 24 -14.49 16.42 19.87
N VAL A 25 -15.74 16.11 20.22
CA VAL A 25 -16.72 15.56 19.26
C VAL A 25 -17.24 16.71 18.40
N ASP A 26 -17.08 16.58 17.08
CA ASP A 26 -17.62 17.48 16.08
C ASP A 26 -18.77 16.78 15.32
N PRO A 27 -19.97 17.38 15.27
CA PRO A 27 -21.13 16.77 14.63
C PRO A 27 -20.94 16.39 13.16
N ASP A 28 -20.12 17.14 12.42
CA ASP A 28 -19.94 16.97 10.97
C ASP A 28 -18.66 16.21 10.62
N LYS A 29 -17.68 16.19 11.54
CA LYS A 29 -16.32 15.73 11.27
C LYS A 29 -15.86 14.59 12.19
N GLY A 30 -16.73 14.08 13.06
CA GLY A 30 -16.40 13.02 14.01
C GLY A 30 -15.55 13.54 15.17
N VAL A 31 -14.56 12.78 15.63
CA VAL A 31 -13.71 13.18 16.77
C VAL A 31 -12.47 13.95 16.28
N LYS A 32 -12.14 15.04 16.97
CA LYS A 32 -10.93 15.84 16.71
C LYS A 32 -10.05 15.92 17.94
N ALA A 33 -8.74 15.86 17.74
CA ALA A 33 -7.76 16.30 18.73
C ALA A 33 -7.55 17.82 18.60
N VAL A 34 -7.79 18.56 19.68
CA VAL A 34 -7.60 20.03 19.76
C VAL A 34 -6.49 20.32 20.76
N ALA A 35 -5.44 21.01 20.31
CA ALA A 35 -4.32 21.36 21.19
C ALA A 35 -4.78 22.15 22.42
N SER A 36 -4.35 21.72 23.61
CA SER A 36 -4.63 22.40 24.89
C SER A 36 -3.56 23.42 25.26
N ARG A 37 -2.39 23.33 24.61
CA ARG A 37 -1.25 24.25 24.74
C ARG A 37 -0.43 24.28 23.45
N MET A 38 0.59 25.14 23.41
CA MET A 38 1.58 25.11 22.33
C MET A 38 2.35 23.78 22.36
N VAL A 39 2.37 23.08 21.22
CA VAL A 39 3.10 21.83 21.01
C VAL A 39 4.38 22.14 20.25
N LYS A 40 5.52 21.70 20.77
CA LYS A 40 6.81 21.95 20.10
C LYS A 40 6.99 21.01 18.92
N ALA A 41 7.72 21.45 17.90
CA ALA A 41 8.12 20.58 16.81
C ALA A 41 8.98 19.42 17.37
N GLY A 42 8.61 18.18 17.00
CA GLY A 42 9.28 16.95 17.47
C GLY A 42 8.79 16.42 18.82
N GLU A 43 7.79 17.06 19.44
CA GLU A 43 7.17 16.56 20.67
C GLU A 43 6.29 15.32 20.41
N LEU A 44 6.38 14.30 21.26
CA LEU A 44 5.54 13.11 21.18
C LEU A 44 4.09 13.47 21.56
N ILE A 45 3.17 13.31 20.62
CA ILE A 45 1.74 13.60 20.83
C ILE A 45 0.97 12.34 21.21
N LEU A 46 1.24 11.21 20.56
CA LEU A 46 0.57 9.94 20.78
C LEU A 46 1.56 8.79 20.56
N THR A 47 1.51 7.79 21.43
CA THR A 47 2.13 6.49 21.22
C THR A 47 1.13 5.42 21.65
N GLU A 48 0.94 4.39 20.84
CA GLU A 48 0.03 3.29 21.13
C GLU A 48 0.73 1.97 20.80
N ALA A 49 0.56 0.98 21.67
CA ALA A 49 0.96 -0.39 21.39
C ALA A 49 -0.16 -1.08 20.58
N PRO A 50 0.18 -1.94 19.59
CA PRO A 50 -0.84 -2.71 18.91
C PRO A 50 -1.52 -3.67 19.89
N LEU A 51 -2.82 -3.89 19.71
CA LEU A 51 -3.59 -4.82 20.55
C LEU A 51 -3.11 -6.27 20.37
N PHE A 52 -2.72 -6.63 19.14
CA PHE A 52 -2.06 -7.89 18.78
C PHE A 52 -1.41 -7.74 17.39
N ILE A 53 -0.57 -8.71 17.03
CA ILE A 53 0.07 -8.82 15.71
C ILE A 53 -0.46 -10.09 15.04
N LEU A 54 -0.77 -10.02 13.75
CA LEU A 54 -1.19 -11.15 12.92
C LEU A 54 -0.24 -11.30 11.74
N ASP A 55 -0.12 -12.54 11.27
CA ASP A 55 0.45 -12.85 9.96
C ASP A 55 -0.56 -12.51 8.84
N ASP A 56 -0.17 -12.73 7.58
CA ASP A 56 -0.98 -12.35 6.40
C ASP A 56 -2.34 -13.08 6.28
N ASP A 57 -2.63 -14.07 7.12
CA ASP A 57 -3.95 -14.72 7.19
C ASP A 57 -4.95 -13.88 8.00
N LEU A 58 -5.66 -13.01 7.29
CA LEU A 58 -6.72 -12.19 7.85
C LEU A 58 -8.11 -12.84 7.72
N SER A 59 -8.20 -14.15 7.52
CA SER A 59 -9.51 -14.81 7.44
C SER A 59 -10.32 -14.63 8.74
N GLU A 60 -11.65 -14.47 8.60
CA GLU A 60 -12.54 -14.24 9.74
C GLU A 60 -12.35 -15.28 10.87
N PRO A 61 -12.21 -16.60 10.60
CA PRO A 61 -11.96 -17.58 11.66
C PRO A 61 -10.62 -17.36 12.38
N THR A 62 -9.55 -17.03 11.64
CA THR A 62 -8.22 -16.79 12.20
C THR A 62 -8.23 -15.56 13.11
N VAL A 63 -8.82 -14.46 12.65
CA VAL A 63 -8.93 -13.24 13.46
C VAL A 63 -9.83 -13.48 14.68
N ALA A 64 -10.95 -14.16 14.52
CA ALA A 64 -11.86 -14.49 15.63
C ALA A 64 -11.17 -15.33 16.72
N ALA A 65 -10.34 -16.30 16.32
CA ALA A 65 -9.57 -17.12 17.25
C ALA A 65 -8.59 -16.27 18.07
N VAL A 66 -7.86 -15.36 17.42
CA VAL A 66 -6.93 -14.45 18.12
C VAL A 66 -7.67 -13.52 19.07
N VAL A 67 -8.77 -12.91 18.62
CA VAL A 67 -9.60 -12.05 19.47
C VAL A 67 -10.15 -12.80 20.67
N SER A 68 -10.58 -14.06 20.49
CA SER A 68 -11.08 -14.89 21.61
C SER A 68 -10.01 -15.22 22.66
N ALA A 69 -8.74 -15.19 22.28
CA ALA A 69 -7.61 -15.44 23.17
C ALA A 69 -7.14 -14.18 23.92
N LEU A 70 -7.61 -12.99 23.53
CA LEU A 70 -7.34 -11.74 24.25
C LEU A 70 -8.01 -11.72 25.62
N SER A 71 -7.48 -10.90 26.54
CA SER A 71 -8.14 -10.65 27.82
C SER A 71 -9.52 -9.97 27.62
N PRO A 72 -10.44 -10.05 28.59
CA PRO A 72 -11.76 -9.41 28.48
C PRO A 72 -11.69 -7.89 28.20
N ASP A 73 -10.70 -7.21 28.77
CA ASP A 73 -10.50 -5.77 28.57
C ASP A 73 -10.01 -5.48 27.14
N GLU A 74 -9.07 -6.27 26.63
CA GLU A 74 -8.58 -6.16 25.25
C GLU A 74 -9.66 -6.50 24.22
N GLN A 75 -10.51 -7.49 24.50
CA GLN A 75 -11.68 -7.78 23.67
C GLN A 75 -12.64 -6.60 23.62
N THR A 76 -12.86 -5.94 24.77
CA THR A 76 -13.69 -4.73 24.84
C THR A 76 -13.11 -3.61 23.98
N VAL A 77 -11.78 -3.41 24.02
CA VAL A 77 -11.07 -2.47 23.15
C VAL A 77 -11.26 -2.84 21.67
N PHE A 78 -11.07 -4.12 21.31
CA PHE A 78 -11.22 -4.60 19.94
C PHE A 78 -12.63 -4.34 19.39
N TYR A 79 -13.67 -4.68 20.16
CA TYR A 79 -15.06 -4.50 19.73
C TYR A 79 -15.51 -3.03 19.74
N ALA A 80 -14.76 -2.14 20.39
CA ALA A 80 -14.96 -0.69 20.33
C ALA A 80 -14.37 -0.03 19.06
N LEU A 81 -13.49 -0.71 18.32
CA LEU A 81 -12.89 -0.19 17.08
C LEU A 81 -13.94 0.11 16.00
N ALA A 82 -13.58 0.82 14.94
CA ALA A 82 -14.49 0.98 13.80
C ALA A 82 -14.52 -0.30 12.94
N ASN A 83 -15.69 -0.69 12.43
CA ASN A 83 -15.78 -1.65 11.34
C ASN A 83 -16.33 -0.94 10.10
N SER A 84 -15.43 -0.52 9.21
CA SER A 84 -15.81 0.11 7.94
C SER A 84 -16.08 -0.90 6.81
N LEU A 85 -15.87 -2.19 7.07
CA LEU A 85 -15.98 -3.30 6.11
C LEU A 85 -16.83 -4.45 6.70
N PRO A 86 -18.10 -4.21 7.10
CA PRO A 86 -18.93 -5.23 7.72
C PRO A 86 -19.18 -6.45 6.83
N GLU A 87 -19.05 -6.32 5.51
CA GLU A 87 -19.25 -7.37 4.52
C GLU A 87 -18.21 -8.50 4.58
N VAL A 88 -17.02 -8.26 5.14
CA VAL A 88 -15.98 -9.29 5.27
C VAL A 88 -15.95 -9.96 6.65
N GLY A 89 -16.86 -9.56 7.55
CA GLY A 89 -17.03 -10.15 8.87
C GLY A 89 -16.80 -9.19 10.05
N PRO A 90 -17.29 -9.53 11.25
CA PRO A 90 -17.19 -8.68 12.42
C PRO A 90 -15.77 -8.52 12.97
N HIS A 91 -14.87 -9.50 12.79
CA HIS A 91 -13.49 -9.42 13.26
C HIS A 91 -12.54 -8.93 12.16
N ARG A 92 -12.57 -9.57 10.99
CA ARG A 92 -11.74 -9.21 9.83
C ARG A 92 -11.98 -7.76 9.41
N GLY A 93 -13.23 -7.33 9.33
CA GLY A 93 -13.57 -5.96 8.93
C GLY A 93 -12.99 -4.90 9.89
N ARG A 94 -12.89 -5.21 11.19
CA ARG A 94 -12.25 -4.35 12.20
C ARG A 94 -10.73 -4.33 12.03
N VAL A 95 -10.11 -5.48 11.82
CA VAL A 95 -8.66 -5.54 11.58
C VAL A 95 -8.31 -4.75 10.32
N GLU A 96 -8.97 -4.99 9.20
CA GLU A 96 -8.68 -4.26 7.96
C GLU A 96 -8.96 -2.75 8.05
N THR A 97 -9.90 -2.34 8.90
CA THR A 97 -10.19 -0.91 9.12
C THR A 97 -9.12 -0.21 9.97
N ASN A 98 -8.50 -0.90 10.93
CA ASN A 98 -7.70 -0.24 11.99
C ASN A 98 -6.24 -0.72 12.06
N ALA A 99 -5.87 -1.81 11.39
CA ALA A 99 -4.52 -2.35 11.41
C ALA A 99 -3.60 -1.63 10.41
N PHE A 100 -2.31 -1.69 10.71
CA PHE A 100 -1.25 -1.28 9.79
C PHE A 100 -0.52 -2.53 9.32
N ALA A 101 -0.39 -2.69 8.00
CA ALA A 101 0.47 -3.73 7.45
C ALA A 101 1.93 -3.41 7.81
N CYS A 102 2.61 -4.38 8.42
CA CYS A 102 4.01 -4.30 8.77
C CYS A 102 4.76 -5.42 8.04
N GLU A 103 5.78 -5.07 7.26
CA GLU A 103 6.83 -6.05 6.96
C GLU A 103 7.57 -6.40 8.28
N PRO A 104 8.36 -7.48 8.34
CA PRO A 104 9.23 -7.75 9.49
C PRO A 104 10.15 -6.55 9.74
N ILE A 105 9.82 -5.75 10.75
CA ILE A 105 10.57 -4.56 11.13
C ILE A 105 11.30 -4.89 12.42
N PRO A 106 12.65 -4.82 12.44
CA PRO A 106 13.42 -5.09 13.65
C PRO A 106 12.95 -4.21 14.81
N ALA A 107 12.88 -4.80 16.01
CA ALA A 107 12.51 -4.06 17.22
C ALA A 107 13.43 -2.83 17.41
N GLY A 108 12.82 -1.68 17.69
CA GLY A 108 13.53 -0.40 17.87
C GLY A 108 13.72 0.42 16.60
N VAL A 109 13.25 -0.05 15.44
CA VAL A 109 13.25 0.75 14.20
C VAL A 109 11.96 1.59 14.11
N GLU A 110 12.11 2.87 13.76
CA GLU A 110 10.98 3.80 13.57
C GLU A 110 10.16 3.44 12.32
N LEU A 111 8.83 3.36 12.48
CA LEU A 111 7.90 3.17 11.38
C LEU A 111 7.76 4.45 10.57
N CYS A 112 8.08 4.40 9.26
CA CYS A 112 8.07 5.56 8.38
C CYS A 112 7.09 5.39 7.21
N ILE A 113 6.36 6.46 6.88
CA ILE A 113 5.61 6.57 5.61
C ILE A 113 6.06 7.82 4.83
N SER A 114 5.88 7.81 3.51
CA SER A 114 6.29 8.93 2.66
C SER A 114 5.15 9.92 2.44
N TYR A 115 5.31 11.15 2.94
CA TYR A 115 4.38 12.27 2.68
C TYR A 115 4.68 13.05 1.38
N GLY A 116 5.70 12.64 0.63
CA GLY A 116 6.27 13.43 -0.45
C GLY A 116 6.34 12.70 -1.80
N THR A 117 6.82 13.44 -2.81
CA THR A 117 7.15 12.88 -4.12
C THR A 117 8.49 12.15 -4.07
N LEU A 118 8.48 10.87 -4.47
CA LEU A 118 9.68 10.03 -4.46
C LEU A 118 10.56 10.23 -5.71
N LEU A 119 9.99 10.73 -6.81
CA LEU A 119 10.63 10.76 -8.13
C LEU A 119 11.22 12.14 -8.49
N LYS A 120 11.52 12.96 -7.48
CA LYS A 120 12.15 14.28 -7.66
C LYS A 120 13.56 14.31 -7.05
N PRO A 121 14.42 15.25 -7.50
CA PRO A 121 15.73 15.49 -6.90
C PRO A 121 15.66 15.79 -5.41
N ARG A 122 16.72 15.47 -4.66
CA ARG A 122 16.87 15.72 -3.21
C ARG A 122 16.47 17.13 -2.83
N ILE A 123 16.96 18.14 -3.56
CA ILE A 123 16.66 19.55 -3.26
C ILE A 123 15.16 19.86 -3.35
N GLN A 124 14.46 19.27 -4.31
CA GLN A 124 13.01 19.46 -4.47
C GLN A 124 12.23 18.69 -3.40
N ARG A 125 12.66 17.47 -3.06
CA ARG A 125 12.06 16.69 -1.96
C ARG A 125 12.19 17.42 -0.63
N GLN A 126 13.39 17.89 -0.30
CA GLN A 126 13.64 18.69 0.91
C GLN A 126 12.87 20.00 0.91
N ALA A 127 12.83 20.74 -0.20
CA ALA A 127 12.06 21.98 -0.31
C ALA A 127 10.55 21.75 -0.09
N LEU A 128 9.99 20.67 -0.65
CA LEU A 128 8.59 20.30 -0.44
C LEU A 128 8.31 20.01 1.04
N LEU A 129 9.15 19.19 1.67
CA LEU A 129 8.99 18.81 3.08
C LEU A 129 9.18 20.00 4.01
N GLN A 130 10.19 20.84 3.76
CA GLN A 130 10.39 22.07 4.51
C GLN A 130 9.21 23.04 4.36
N LYS A 131 8.66 23.18 3.15
CA LYS A 131 7.52 24.08 2.90
C LYS A 131 6.24 23.60 3.60
N LYS A 132 5.93 22.31 3.50
CA LYS A 132 4.66 21.73 3.97
C LYS A 132 4.69 21.32 5.44
N TYR A 133 5.80 20.70 5.85
CA TYR A 133 5.93 20.00 7.14
C TYR A 133 7.03 20.58 8.02
N ARG A 134 7.76 21.61 7.54
CA ARG A 134 8.71 22.41 8.35
C ARG A 134 9.90 21.63 8.92
N PHE A 135 10.32 20.56 8.24
CA PHE A 135 11.53 19.82 8.59
C PHE A 135 12.43 19.54 7.38
N VAL A 136 13.73 19.34 7.67
CA VAL A 136 14.71 18.86 6.70
C VAL A 136 14.83 17.35 6.83
N CYS A 137 14.55 16.63 5.74
CA CYS A 137 14.62 15.17 5.73
C CYS A 137 16.09 14.70 5.80
N ALA A 138 16.36 13.80 6.74
CA ALA A 138 17.65 13.15 6.95
C ALA A 138 17.61 11.64 6.68
N CYS A 139 16.65 11.16 5.88
CA CYS A 139 16.58 9.74 5.52
C CYS A 139 17.85 9.32 4.73
N PRO A 140 18.14 8.01 4.64
CA PRO A 140 19.35 7.53 3.96
C PRO A 140 19.56 8.12 2.56
N ALA A 141 18.48 8.29 1.77
CA ALA A 141 18.55 8.89 0.43
C ALA A 141 18.88 10.39 0.44
N CYS A 142 18.47 11.14 1.46
CA CYS A 142 18.78 12.57 1.59
C CYS A 142 20.18 12.80 2.19
N SER A 143 20.66 11.85 2.99
CA SER A 143 21.95 11.88 3.68
C SER A 143 23.13 11.35 2.83
N LEU A 144 22.87 10.96 1.58
CA LEU A 144 23.91 10.51 0.65
C LEU A 144 24.97 11.60 0.38
N PRO A 145 26.26 11.21 0.20
CA PRO A 145 27.28 12.10 -0.31
C PRO A 145 26.90 12.74 -1.66
N PRO A 146 27.43 13.92 -2.02
CA PRO A 146 27.01 14.66 -3.21
C PRO A 146 27.01 13.83 -4.51
N ALA A 147 28.05 13.03 -4.75
CA ALA A 147 28.15 12.19 -5.95
C ALA A 147 27.05 11.11 -6.01
N HIS A 148 26.79 10.42 -4.91
CA HIS A 148 25.72 9.42 -4.83
C HIS A 148 24.32 10.04 -4.85
N SER A 149 24.17 11.23 -4.25
CA SER A 149 22.92 12.00 -4.33
C SER A 149 22.60 12.38 -5.78
N LEU A 150 23.60 12.79 -6.57
CA LEU A 150 23.38 13.11 -7.98
C LEU A 150 22.92 11.89 -8.77
N GLN A 151 23.53 10.72 -8.54
CA GLN A 151 23.11 9.48 -9.19
C GLN A 151 21.67 9.09 -8.79
N SER A 152 21.33 9.22 -7.51
CA SER A 152 19.96 9.02 -7.02
C SER A 152 18.97 9.98 -7.68
N ASP A 153 19.34 11.26 -7.79
CA ASP A 153 18.50 12.28 -8.44
C ASP A 153 18.27 11.96 -9.92
N LEU A 154 19.30 11.51 -10.63
CA LEU A 154 19.20 11.07 -12.02
C LEU A 154 18.24 9.87 -12.15
N ARG A 155 18.40 8.84 -11.33
CA ARG A 155 17.49 7.68 -11.35
C ARG A 155 16.04 8.09 -11.07
N ARG A 156 15.81 8.87 -10.01
CA ARG A 156 14.47 9.37 -9.62
C ARG A 156 13.81 10.16 -10.73
N CYS A 157 14.54 11.09 -11.36
CA CYS A 157 14.01 11.87 -12.48
C CYS A 157 13.69 11.00 -13.69
N THR A 158 14.59 10.07 -14.04
CA THR A 158 14.39 9.16 -15.17
C THR A 158 13.17 8.26 -14.97
N ILE A 159 12.97 7.71 -13.77
CA ILE A 159 11.75 6.94 -13.43
C ILE A 159 10.50 7.83 -13.61
N GLY A 160 10.55 9.08 -13.16
CA GLY A 160 9.48 10.06 -13.36
C GLY A 160 9.16 10.28 -14.85
N HIS A 161 10.18 10.46 -15.68
CA HIS A 161 10.02 10.63 -17.12
C HIS A 161 9.48 9.37 -17.81
N ILE A 162 9.98 8.18 -17.46
CA ILE A 162 9.47 6.89 -17.96
C ILE A 162 7.97 6.78 -17.69
N GLY A 163 7.54 7.10 -16.46
CA GLY A 163 6.11 7.05 -16.09
C GLY A 163 5.22 7.95 -16.96
N THR A 164 5.74 9.07 -17.46
CA THR A 164 5.04 9.95 -18.41
C THR A 164 5.10 9.41 -19.84
N ALA A 165 6.27 9.00 -20.30
CA ALA A 165 6.53 8.57 -21.68
C ALA A 165 5.77 7.30 -22.07
N LEU A 166 5.55 6.36 -21.13
CA LEU A 166 4.79 5.13 -21.38
C LEU A 166 3.38 5.38 -21.93
N SER A 167 2.77 6.54 -21.65
CA SER A 167 1.44 6.86 -22.17
C SER A 167 1.44 7.13 -23.68
N SER A 168 2.57 7.59 -24.22
CA SER A 168 2.76 7.84 -25.66
C SER A 168 3.05 6.57 -26.46
N LEU A 169 3.46 5.48 -25.79
CA LEU A 169 3.84 4.21 -26.43
C LEU A 169 2.68 3.20 -26.50
N LYS A 170 1.44 3.61 -26.26
CA LYS A 170 0.26 2.71 -26.22
C LYS A 170 0.04 1.87 -27.49
N HIS A 171 0.57 2.29 -28.63
CA HIS A 171 0.47 1.60 -29.92
C HIS A 171 1.75 0.84 -30.30
N ASP A 172 2.79 0.91 -29.47
CA ASP A 172 4.04 0.17 -29.63
C ASP A 172 4.27 -0.68 -28.37
N PRO A 173 3.65 -1.87 -28.30
CA PRO A 173 3.70 -2.68 -27.09
C PRO A 173 5.11 -3.17 -26.77
N VAL A 174 5.96 -3.38 -27.78
CA VAL A 174 7.35 -3.84 -27.59
C VAL A 174 8.16 -2.73 -26.92
N ALA A 175 8.14 -1.51 -27.47
CA ALA A 175 8.85 -0.38 -26.87
C ALA A 175 8.31 -0.04 -25.47
N LEU A 176 7.00 -0.16 -25.26
CA LEU A 176 6.38 0.06 -23.95
C LEU A 176 6.89 -0.94 -22.91
N ILE A 177 6.92 -2.24 -23.23
CA ILE A 177 7.42 -3.28 -22.33
C ILE A 177 8.90 -3.05 -22.02
N GLU A 178 9.73 -2.75 -23.02
CA GLU A 178 11.15 -2.48 -22.80
C GLU A 178 11.39 -1.26 -21.92
N LEU A 179 10.63 -0.18 -22.14
CA LEU A 179 10.73 1.01 -21.29
C LEU A 179 10.24 0.74 -19.86
N ALA A 180 9.21 -0.10 -19.69
CA ALA A 180 8.73 -0.52 -18.37
C ALA A 180 9.78 -1.36 -17.64
N LYS A 181 10.48 -2.28 -18.32
CA LYS A 181 11.60 -3.05 -17.76
C LYS A 181 12.73 -2.13 -17.26
N GLN A 182 13.10 -1.12 -18.05
CA GLN A 182 14.10 -0.12 -17.64
C GLN A 182 13.65 0.63 -16.39
N GLY A 183 12.39 1.04 -16.33
CA GLY A 183 11.82 1.69 -15.15
C GLY A 183 11.85 0.81 -13.89
N LEU A 184 11.55 -0.49 -14.03
CA LEU A 184 11.62 -1.46 -12.94
C LEU A 184 13.06 -1.64 -12.43
N ALA A 185 14.04 -1.78 -13.34
CA ALA A 185 15.45 -1.88 -12.95
C ALA A 185 15.94 -0.62 -12.22
N LEU A 186 15.47 0.57 -12.64
CA LEU A 186 15.79 1.82 -11.96
C LEU A 186 15.14 1.94 -10.57
N LEU A 187 13.89 1.48 -10.42
CA LEU A 187 13.21 1.42 -9.11
C LEU A 187 13.93 0.48 -8.15
N GLU A 188 14.39 -0.67 -8.64
CA GLU A 188 15.19 -1.62 -7.88
C GLU A 188 16.53 -1.03 -7.44
N ALA A 189 17.29 -0.46 -8.38
CA ALA A 189 18.57 0.18 -8.09
C ALA A 189 18.45 1.39 -7.14
N GLU A 190 17.30 2.05 -7.10
CA GLU A 190 17.03 3.17 -6.19
C GLU A 190 16.47 2.72 -4.83
N GLY A 191 16.16 1.43 -4.66
CA GLY A 191 15.56 0.91 -3.42
C GLY A 191 14.12 1.36 -3.21
N LEU A 192 13.36 1.61 -4.29
CA LEU A 192 11.96 1.99 -4.23
C LEU A 192 11.07 0.79 -4.54
N ALA A 193 10.27 0.38 -3.54
CA ALA A 193 9.21 -0.61 -3.72
C ALA A 193 8.01 -0.01 -4.46
N ILE A 194 7.59 1.20 -4.06
CA ILE A 194 6.42 1.90 -4.61
C ILE A 194 6.62 2.24 -6.10
N GLY A 195 5.62 1.90 -6.92
CA GLY A 195 5.56 2.21 -8.35
C GLY A 195 5.94 1.05 -9.26
N ARG A 196 6.39 -0.09 -8.73
CA ARG A 196 6.71 -1.28 -9.52
C ARG A 196 5.44 -1.91 -10.07
N SER A 197 4.38 -1.98 -9.26
CA SER A 197 3.06 -2.48 -9.65
C SER A 197 2.54 -1.73 -10.88
N ARG A 198 2.62 -0.40 -10.90
CA ARG A 198 2.19 0.43 -12.03
C ARG A 198 2.94 0.10 -13.32
N LEU A 199 4.26 -0.09 -13.27
CA LEU A 199 5.05 -0.43 -14.45
C LEU A 199 4.75 -1.84 -14.95
N ALA A 200 4.65 -2.81 -14.05
CA ALA A 200 4.27 -4.18 -14.39
C ALA A 200 2.86 -4.23 -15.02
N HIS A 201 1.90 -3.45 -14.48
CA HIS A 201 0.56 -3.36 -15.05
C HIS A 201 0.56 -2.79 -16.47
N ARG A 202 1.39 -1.77 -16.73
CA ARG A 202 1.53 -1.19 -18.07
C ARG A 202 2.10 -2.21 -19.06
N ALA A 203 3.12 -2.96 -18.65
CA ALA A 203 3.71 -4.03 -19.46
C ALA A 203 2.73 -5.18 -19.71
N TYR A 204 1.96 -5.58 -18.70
CA TYR A 204 0.87 -6.56 -18.83
C TYR A 204 -0.14 -6.14 -19.91
N ARG A 205 -0.68 -4.92 -19.81
CA ARG A 205 -1.64 -4.42 -20.78
C ARG A 205 -1.07 -4.32 -22.19
N ALA A 206 0.20 -3.97 -22.32
CA ALA A 206 0.88 -3.94 -23.61
C ALA A 206 1.04 -5.34 -24.22
N ALA A 207 1.39 -6.35 -23.40
CA ALA A 207 1.47 -7.74 -23.85
C ALA A 207 0.11 -8.27 -24.33
N VAL A 208 -0.98 -7.91 -23.64
CA VAL A 208 -2.35 -8.24 -24.05
C VAL A 208 -2.67 -7.62 -25.42
N VAL A 209 -2.34 -6.34 -25.62
CA VAL A 209 -2.54 -5.65 -26.91
C VAL A 209 -1.70 -6.27 -28.03
N ALA A 210 -0.50 -6.77 -27.71
CA ALA A 210 0.36 -7.47 -28.67
C ALA A 210 -0.14 -8.89 -29.01
N GLY A 211 -1.12 -9.43 -28.28
CA GLY A 211 -1.56 -10.82 -28.41
C GLY A 211 -0.54 -11.83 -27.86
N ASP A 212 0.48 -11.37 -27.12
CA ASP A 212 1.51 -12.23 -26.53
C ASP A 212 0.99 -12.79 -25.20
N ARG A 213 0.43 -14.00 -25.26
CA ARG A 213 -0.18 -14.67 -24.10
C ARG A 213 0.85 -15.01 -23.03
N GLU A 214 2.05 -15.45 -23.40
CA GLU A 214 3.08 -15.83 -22.45
C GLU A 214 3.58 -14.59 -21.68
N ALA A 215 3.89 -13.51 -22.40
CA ALA A 215 4.27 -12.26 -21.77
C ALA A 215 3.14 -11.67 -20.92
N SER A 216 1.88 -11.81 -21.36
CA SER A 216 0.72 -11.34 -20.60
C SER A 216 0.63 -12.02 -19.22
N VAL A 217 0.72 -13.35 -19.17
CA VAL A 217 0.68 -14.10 -17.90
C VAL A 217 1.89 -13.75 -17.03
N ALA A 218 3.09 -13.68 -17.61
CA ALA A 218 4.29 -13.33 -16.86
C ALA A 218 4.22 -11.93 -16.24
N TRP A 219 3.74 -10.94 -16.99
CA TRP A 219 3.59 -9.57 -16.49
C TRP A 219 2.42 -9.40 -15.52
N ALA A 220 1.34 -10.15 -15.70
CA ALA A 220 0.24 -10.20 -14.74
C ALA A 220 0.72 -10.74 -13.39
N GLY A 221 1.50 -11.83 -13.38
CA GLY A 221 2.11 -12.37 -12.16
C GLY A 221 2.99 -11.35 -11.44
N LYS A 222 3.86 -10.64 -12.17
CA LYS A 222 4.67 -9.54 -11.59
C LYS A 222 3.83 -8.40 -11.04
N PHE A 223 2.76 -8.03 -11.74
CA PHE A 223 1.83 -7.02 -11.26
C PHE A 223 1.20 -7.44 -9.93
N LEU A 224 0.69 -8.67 -9.83
CA LEU A 224 0.07 -9.19 -8.62
C LEU A 224 1.09 -9.19 -7.46
N GLU A 225 2.30 -9.71 -7.67
CA GLU A 225 3.35 -9.69 -6.64
C GLU A 225 3.61 -8.27 -6.11
N PHE A 226 3.81 -7.29 -6.99
CA PHE A 226 4.10 -5.92 -6.57
C PHE A 226 2.88 -5.22 -5.98
N ASN A 227 1.69 -5.42 -6.53
CA ASN A 227 0.48 -4.72 -6.10
C ASN A 227 -0.03 -5.26 -4.75
N ALA A 228 0.15 -6.55 -4.46
CA ALA A 228 -0.10 -7.09 -3.12
C ALA A 228 0.68 -6.32 -2.04
N ARG A 229 1.94 -5.96 -2.30
CA ARG A 229 2.77 -5.18 -1.38
C ARG A 229 2.43 -3.69 -1.36
N GLU A 230 2.12 -3.12 -2.52
CA GLU A 230 1.91 -1.66 -2.65
C GLU A 230 0.51 -1.19 -2.24
N GLU A 231 -0.54 -1.96 -2.59
CA GLU A 231 -1.95 -1.58 -2.38
C GLU A 231 -2.80 -2.69 -1.71
N GLY A 232 -2.25 -3.90 -1.53
CA GLY A 232 -2.96 -5.04 -0.94
C GLY A 232 -3.74 -5.89 -1.95
N ILE A 233 -4.01 -7.14 -1.58
CA ILE A 233 -4.74 -8.11 -2.43
C ILE A 233 -6.20 -7.74 -2.66
N GLU A 234 -6.78 -6.88 -1.82
CA GLU A 234 -8.16 -6.41 -1.95
C GLU A 234 -8.31 -5.25 -2.94
N ALA A 235 -7.18 -4.68 -3.40
CA ALA A 235 -7.17 -3.62 -4.38
C ALA A 235 -7.98 -4.02 -5.63
N SER A 236 -8.83 -3.12 -6.10
CA SER A 236 -9.77 -3.43 -7.18
C SER A 236 -9.08 -3.91 -8.46
N GLU A 237 -7.91 -3.34 -8.79
CA GLU A 237 -7.11 -3.78 -9.94
C GLU A 237 -6.42 -5.12 -9.68
N TYR A 238 -5.95 -5.40 -8.45
CA TYR A 238 -5.42 -6.72 -8.08
C TYR A 238 -6.43 -7.81 -8.40
N ARG A 239 -7.65 -7.70 -7.85
CA ARG A 239 -8.70 -8.71 -8.04
C ARG A 239 -9.10 -8.89 -9.50
N ARG A 240 -9.13 -7.81 -10.29
CA ARG A 240 -9.41 -7.87 -11.73
C ARG A 240 -8.34 -8.66 -12.49
N VAL A 241 -7.07 -8.39 -12.22
CA VAL A 241 -5.97 -9.09 -12.91
C VAL A 241 -5.88 -10.54 -12.44
N GLN A 242 -6.07 -10.81 -11.14
CA GLN A 242 -6.11 -12.17 -10.60
C GLN A 242 -7.20 -13.01 -11.29
N ALA A 243 -8.43 -12.49 -11.36
CA ALA A 243 -9.53 -13.20 -12.02
C ALA A 243 -9.26 -13.49 -13.51
N ALA A 244 -8.57 -12.56 -14.21
CA ALA A 244 -8.18 -12.76 -15.60
C ALA A 244 -7.13 -13.87 -15.75
N VAL A 245 -6.15 -13.93 -14.84
CA VAL A 245 -5.14 -15.02 -14.81
C VAL A 245 -5.81 -16.36 -14.52
N ASP A 246 -6.66 -16.44 -13.49
CA ASP A 246 -7.35 -17.68 -13.12
C ASP A 246 -8.21 -18.21 -14.27
N GLN A 247 -8.87 -17.32 -15.03
CA GLN A 247 -9.64 -17.72 -16.21
C GLN A 247 -8.74 -18.31 -17.31
N LEU A 248 -7.58 -17.71 -17.57
CA LEU A 248 -6.64 -18.21 -18.58
C LEU A 248 -6.07 -19.57 -18.22
N GLU A 249 -5.89 -19.85 -16.92
CA GLU A 249 -5.44 -21.14 -16.42
C GLU A 249 -6.52 -22.21 -16.56
N ARG A 250 -7.76 -21.91 -16.16
CA ARG A 250 -8.92 -22.80 -16.37
C ARG A 250 -9.09 -23.17 -17.84
N ASP A 251 -9.02 -22.19 -18.74
CA ASP A 251 -9.13 -22.42 -20.18
C ASP A 251 -8.00 -23.32 -20.72
N ARG A 252 -6.80 -23.23 -20.13
CA ARG A 252 -5.64 -24.06 -20.52
C ARG A 252 -5.81 -25.49 -20.05
N GLU A 253 -6.29 -25.68 -18.83
CA GLU A 253 -6.60 -27.00 -18.26
C GLU A 253 -7.69 -27.71 -19.08
N PHE A 254 -8.79 -27.01 -19.37
CA PHE A 254 -9.86 -27.55 -20.21
C PHE A 254 -9.34 -28.01 -21.58
N ARG A 255 -8.51 -27.21 -22.26
CA ARG A 255 -7.92 -27.60 -23.55
C ARG A 255 -7.00 -28.82 -23.45
N ARG A 256 -6.25 -28.96 -22.36
CA ARG A 256 -5.41 -30.15 -22.11
C ARG A 256 -6.26 -31.40 -21.95
N THR A 257 -7.34 -31.32 -21.18
CA THR A 257 -8.28 -32.42 -20.97
C THR A 257 -8.90 -32.87 -22.29
N VAL A 258 -9.42 -31.93 -23.09
CA VAL A 258 -9.97 -32.22 -24.42
C VAL A 258 -8.91 -32.85 -25.34
N ALA A 259 -7.68 -32.33 -25.34
CA ALA A 259 -6.60 -32.88 -26.15
C ALA A 259 -6.16 -34.29 -25.71
N SER A 260 -6.29 -34.64 -24.43
CA SER A 260 -6.00 -35.98 -23.91
C SER A 260 -7.12 -37.00 -24.13
N GLU A 261 -8.36 -36.53 -24.35
CA GLU A 261 -9.54 -37.37 -24.61
C GLU A 261 -9.76 -37.64 -26.11
N LEU A 262 -9.11 -36.88 -27.00
CA LEU A 262 -9.08 -37.16 -28.43
C LEU A 262 -8.19 -38.39 -28.70
N PRO A 263 -8.72 -39.48 -29.31
CA PRO A 263 -7.89 -40.63 -29.65
C PRO A 263 -6.79 -40.21 -30.62
N LEU A 264 -5.56 -40.64 -30.34
CA LEU A 264 -4.44 -40.47 -31.26
C LEU A 264 -4.78 -41.17 -32.59
N PRO A 265 -4.51 -40.54 -33.74
CA PRO A 265 -4.73 -41.14 -35.06
C PRO A 265 -3.85 -42.38 -35.29
#